data_AF-A0A286FZD4-F1
#
_entry.id   AF-A0A286FZD4-F1
#
_cell.length_a   1.000
_cell.length_b   1.000
_cell.length_c   1.000
_cell.angle_alpha   90.00
_cell.angle_beta   90.00
_cell.angle_gamma   90.00
#
_symmetry.space_group_name_H-M   'P 1'
#
loop_
_entity.id
_entity.type
_entity.pdbx_description
1 polymer ?
#
loop_
_entity_poly.entity_id
_entity_poly.type
_entity_poly.pdbx_seq_one_letter_code
_entity_poly.pdbx_strand_id
1 'polypeptide(L)'
;MYSFTNQFSGPTLRQRVGMINSQPSGPWAWWRYALWIVLMGGMILACQHKVREQVHIPGQALSKKTLAATSPTRALVVELEDKKTWYRHLALFQTKIGTEVVRSQPIILQLKDDRFLLPDDYKYESAIYIDGQEASVEALEKLSPEFVSELFIMHQWENMAYADNQAKPYQILIQTSPSPVVFNVYRKQFFTLLQAAALSKHPLGETFSFNMNQLLEATFFHNKNALVERTKDEHLRIYDEYKTTVEVFINNLPVTPADVKTVHVREVARLYTKERPYYEWFRADSPSPRFELHIETTPKRAKRDSSYYVFSPFYTGDF
;
A
#
# COMPACT_ATOMS: atom_id res chain seq x y z
N MET A 1 -21.74 -45.04 27.24
CA MET A 1 -21.56 -44.03 26.16
C MET A 1 -20.07 -43.70 26.16
N TYR A 2 -19.23 -44.07 25.20
CA TYR A 2 -19.35 -44.01 23.75
C TYR A 2 -18.68 -45.25 23.09
N SER A 3 -19.32 -45.80 22.06
CA SER A 3 -18.71 -46.76 21.14
C SER A 3 -17.87 -45.97 20.13
N PHE A 4 -16.56 -46.18 20.11
CA PHE A 4 -15.68 -45.70 19.06
C PHE A 4 -15.79 -46.64 17.86
N THR A 5 -16.66 -46.34 16.91
CA THR A 5 -16.62 -46.94 15.58
C THR A 5 -15.67 -46.12 14.71
N ASN A 6 -14.41 -46.57 14.61
CA ASN A 6 -13.48 -46.15 13.57
C ASN A 6 -14.02 -46.64 12.21
N GLN A 7 -14.82 -45.82 11.54
CA GLN A 7 -15.10 -46.01 10.13
C GLN A 7 -13.91 -45.47 9.32
N PHE A 8 -12.96 -46.35 9.02
CA PHE A 8 -12.00 -46.09 7.96
C PHE A 8 -12.76 -46.04 6.63
N SER A 9 -13.05 -44.84 6.14
CA SER A 9 -13.57 -44.60 4.79
C SER A 9 -12.47 -44.82 3.76
N GLY A 10 -12.00 -46.05 3.64
CA GLY A 10 -11.11 -46.50 2.57
C GLY A 10 -11.91 -47.18 1.46
N PRO A 11 -11.45 -47.15 0.20
CA PRO A 11 -12.15 -47.82 -0.88
C PRO A 11 -12.21 -49.32 -0.61
N THR A 12 -13.43 -49.86 -0.64
CA THR A 12 -13.71 -51.28 -0.39
C THR A 12 -12.95 -52.15 -1.39
N LEU A 13 -12.69 -53.42 -1.03
CA LEU A 13 -11.99 -54.36 -1.90
C LEU A 13 -12.68 -54.50 -3.28
N ARG A 14 -14.01 -54.34 -3.31
CA ARG A 14 -14.83 -54.26 -4.53
C ARG A 14 -14.52 -53.04 -5.40
N GLN A 15 -14.29 -51.86 -4.81
CA GLN A 15 -13.86 -50.65 -5.54
C GLN A 15 -12.44 -50.79 -6.08
N ARG A 16 -11.52 -51.43 -5.34
CA ARG A 16 -10.15 -51.67 -5.81
C ARG A 16 -10.11 -52.63 -7.00
N VAL A 17 -10.89 -53.72 -6.94
CA VAL A 17 -11.04 -54.64 -8.07
C VAL A 17 -11.74 -53.97 -9.26
N GLY A 18 -12.72 -53.10 -9.01
CA GLY A 18 -13.38 -52.30 -10.05
C GLY A 18 -12.46 -51.31 -10.77
N MET A 19 -11.50 -50.70 -10.06
CA MET A 19 -10.47 -49.85 -10.68
C MET A 19 -9.50 -50.66 -11.55
N ILE A 20 -9.07 -51.84 -11.09
CA ILE A 20 -8.15 -52.72 -11.82
C ILE A 20 -8.81 -53.28 -13.10
N ASN A 21 -10.12 -53.55 -13.06
CA ASN A 21 -10.89 -54.03 -14.22
C ASN A 21 -11.59 -52.92 -15.01
N SER A 22 -11.29 -51.65 -14.75
CA SER A 22 -11.85 -50.55 -15.53
C SER A 22 -11.24 -50.54 -16.95
N GLN A 23 -12.08 -50.34 -17.97
CA GLN A 23 -11.60 -50.28 -19.35
C GLN A 23 -10.58 -49.14 -19.48
N PRO A 24 -9.41 -49.38 -20.10
CA PRO A 24 -8.46 -48.33 -20.36
C PRO A 24 -9.15 -47.24 -21.18
N SER A 25 -9.06 -46.00 -20.71
CA SER A 25 -9.59 -44.84 -21.41
C SER A 25 -9.10 -44.87 -22.87
N GLY A 26 -10.03 -45.00 -23.82
CA GLY A 26 -9.70 -45.16 -25.23
C GLY A 26 -8.82 -44.02 -25.76
N PRO A 27 -8.16 -44.19 -26.91
CA PRO A 27 -7.21 -43.22 -27.48
C PRO A 27 -7.80 -41.82 -27.71
N TRP A 28 -9.13 -41.70 -27.72
CA TRP A 28 -9.84 -40.42 -27.76
C TRP A 28 -9.93 -39.69 -26.42
N ALA A 29 -9.55 -40.25 -25.28
CA ALA A 29 -9.60 -39.52 -23.99
C ALA A 29 -8.63 -38.33 -23.92
N TRP A 30 -7.62 -38.28 -24.80
CA TRP A 30 -6.62 -37.20 -24.87
C TRP A 30 -7.23 -35.80 -25.06
N TRP A 31 -8.36 -35.67 -25.76
CA TRP A 31 -8.96 -34.36 -26.03
C TRP A 31 -9.51 -33.72 -24.76
N ARG A 32 -9.96 -34.53 -23.79
CA ARG A 32 -10.42 -34.04 -22.48
C ARG A 32 -9.25 -33.45 -21.68
N TYR A 33 -8.09 -34.08 -21.74
CA TYR A 33 -6.88 -33.57 -21.10
C TYR A 33 -6.33 -32.33 -21.81
N ALA A 34 -6.37 -32.31 -23.16
CA ALA A 34 -6.01 -31.12 -23.94
C ALA A 34 -6.93 -29.93 -23.61
N LEU A 35 -8.25 -30.15 -23.52
CA LEU A 35 -9.22 -29.14 -23.13
C LEU A 35 -8.95 -28.59 -21.72
N TRP A 36 -8.61 -29.47 -20.78
CA TRP A 36 -8.22 -29.09 -19.42
C TRP A 36 -6.94 -28.27 -19.38
N ILE A 37 -5.93 -28.63 -20.18
CA ILE A 37 -4.68 -27.86 -20.28
C ILE A 37 -4.95 -26.47 -20.87
N VAL A 38 -5.79 -26.37 -21.90
CA VAL A 38 -6.18 -25.09 -22.49
C VAL A 38 -6.97 -24.22 -21.49
N LEU A 39 -7.89 -24.81 -20.74
CA LEU A 39 -8.64 -24.10 -19.69
C LEU A 39 -7.74 -23.61 -18.56
N MET A 40 -6.82 -24.45 -18.09
CA MET A 40 -5.83 -24.07 -17.07
C MET A 40 -4.88 -22.99 -17.59
N GLY A 41 -4.42 -23.10 -18.84
CA GLY A 41 -3.61 -22.08 -19.50
C GLY A 41 -4.36 -20.76 -19.66
N GLY A 42 -5.62 -20.79 -20.05
CA GLY A 42 -6.50 -19.62 -20.14
C GLY A 42 -6.76 -18.98 -18.78
N MET A 43 -6.93 -19.77 -17.72
CA MET A 43 -7.10 -19.27 -16.36
C MET A 43 -5.81 -18.64 -15.84
N ILE A 44 -4.64 -19.21 -16.12
CA ILE A 44 -3.33 -18.63 -15.80
C ILE A 44 -3.14 -17.30 -16.54
N LEU A 45 -3.44 -17.25 -17.84
CA LEU A 45 -3.34 -16.03 -18.64
C LEU A 45 -4.36 -14.95 -18.20
N ALA A 46 -5.56 -15.35 -17.79
CA ALA A 46 -6.57 -14.44 -17.25
C ALA A 46 -6.18 -13.90 -15.86
N CYS A 47 -5.59 -14.73 -14.99
CA CYS A 47 -5.05 -14.31 -13.70
C CYS A 47 -3.81 -13.40 -13.84
N GLN A 48 -3.04 -13.52 -14.93
CA GLN A 48 -1.93 -12.61 -15.24
C GLN A 48 -2.40 -11.22 -15.71
N HIS A 49 -3.69 -10.99 -15.96
CA HIS A 49 -4.17 -9.71 -16.48
C HIS A 49 -4.36 -8.61 -15.41
N LYS A 50 -4.15 -8.91 -14.12
CA LYS A 50 -4.33 -7.90 -13.04
C LYS A 50 -3.15 -7.72 -12.08
N VAL A 51 -2.07 -8.48 -12.22
CA VAL A 51 -0.83 -8.24 -11.45
C VAL A 51 0.20 -7.60 -12.37
N ARG A 52 -0.10 -6.38 -12.82
CA ARG A 52 0.90 -5.46 -13.37
C ARG A 52 1.00 -4.21 -12.51
N GLU A 53 0.82 -4.37 -11.20
CA GLU A 53 1.51 -3.52 -10.24
C GLU A 53 2.95 -4.00 -10.24
N GLN A 54 3.85 -3.18 -10.81
CA GLN A 54 5.28 -3.40 -10.72
C GLN A 54 5.71 -3.20 -9.26
N VAL A 55 5.46 -4.19 -8.41
CA VAL A 55 6.19 -4.35 -7.16
C VAL A 55 7.60 -4.75 -7.58
N HIS A 56 8.54 -3.81 -7.45
CA HIS A 56 9.92 -4.00 -7.84
C HIS A 56 10.57 -5.03 -6.91
N ILE A 57 10.89 -6.22 -7.43
CA ILE A 57 11.70 -7.21 -6.72
C ILE A 57 13.16 -6.89 -7.03
N PRO A 58 14.01 -6.63 -6.02
CA PRO A 58 15.44 -6.38 -6.25
C PRO A 58 16.07 -7.59 -6.95
N GLY A 59 16.71 -7.34 -8.10
CA GLY A 59 17.42 -8.36 -8.89
C GLY A 59 16.74 -8.77 -10.21
N GLN A 60 15.54 -8.30 -10.52
CA GLN A 60 14.93 -8.57 -11.84
C GLN A 60 15.40 -7.54 -12.87
N ALA A 61 16.05 -8.03 -13.95
CA ALA A 61 16.52 -7.19 -15.04
C ALA A 61 15.36 -6.35 -15.63
N LEU A 62 15.48 -5.03 -15.51
CA LEU A 62 14.55 -4.05 -16.06
C LEU A 62 14.28 -4.38 -17.54
N SER A 63 13.02 -4.68 -17.85
CA SER A 63 12.53 -4.83 -19.23
C SER A 63 12.90 -3.56 -20.02
N LYS A 64 13.81 -3.70 -20.99
CA LYS A 64 14.25 -2.67 -21.95
C LYS A 64 13.08 -2.05 -22.72
N LYS A 65 12.39 -1.09 -22.11
CA LYS A 65 11.74 0.01 -22.83
C LYS A 65 12.42 1.28 -22.38
N THR A 66 13.60 1.54 -22.94
CA THR A 66 14.28 2.81 -22.78
C THR A 66 13.36 3.92 -23.30
N LEU A 67 13.12 4.92 -22.46
CA LEU A 67 12.37 6.11 -22.86
C LEU A 67 13.13 6.81 -24.00
N ALA A 68 12.40 7.36 -24.97
CA ALA A 68 13.03 8.17 -26.00
C ALA A 68 13.34 9.57 -25.44
N ALA A 69 14.59 10.02 -25.55
CA ALA A 69 15.06 11.35 -25.12
C ALA A 69 14.55 12.47 -26.04
N THR A 70 13.23 12.69 -26.05
CA THR A 70 12.55 13.66 -26.93
C THR A 70 12.45 15.07 -26.32
N SER A 71 12.76 15.23 -25.04
CA SER A 71 12.75 16.52 -24.34
C SER A 71 13.94 16.62 -23.38
N PRO A 72 14.33 17.83 -22.92
CA PRO A 72 15.41 17.99 -21.95
C PRO A 72 15.20 17.16 -20.68
N THR A 73 13.97 17.14 -20.15
CA THR A 73 13.62 16.33 -18.97
C THR A 73 13.80 14.84 -19.22
N ARG A 74 13.37 14.33 -20.39
CA ARG A 74 13.58 12.92 -20.74
C ARG A 74 15.04 12.57 -20.98
N ALA A 75 15.84 13.49 -21.50
CA ALA A 75 17.26 13.27 -21.68
C ALA A 75 17.94 13.01 -20.32
N LEU A 76 17.60 13.80 -19.29
CA LEU A 76 18.06 13.56 -17.91
C LEU A 76 17.57 12.22 -17.36
N VAL A 77 16.29 11.86 -17.56
CA VAL A 77 15.77 10.55 -17.13
C VAL A 77 16.58 9.41 -17.75
N VAL A 78 16.81 9.46 -19.07
CA VAL A 78 17.57 8.42 -19.79
C VAL A 78 19.01 8.34 -19.28
N GLU A 79 19.66 9.49 -19.06
CA GLU A 79 21.03 9.53 -18.50
C GLU A 79 21.10 8.86 -17.11
N LEU A 80 20.12 9.14 -16.24
CA LEU A 80 20.06 8.52 -14.91
C LEU A 80 19.80 7.01 -14.99
N GLU A 81 18.90 6.57 -15.86
CA GLU A 81 18.63 5.15 -16.07
C GLU A 81 19.84 4.39 -16.63
N ASP A 82 20.60 5.03 -17.52
CA ASP A 82 21.82 4.45 -18.11
C ASP A 82 22.91 4.22 -17.05
N LYS A 83 22.91 4.98 -15.95
CA LYS A 83 23.79 4.75 -14.79
C LYS A 83 23.45 3.46 -14.03
N LYS A 84 22.27 2.86 -14.24
CA LYS A 84 21.77 1.61 -13.60
C LYS A 84 21.72 1.62 -12.07
N THR A 85 21.98 2.75 -11.44
CA THR A 85 21.84 2.98 -10.00
C THR A 85 20.59 3.77 -9.66
N TRP A 86 19.83 4.20 -10.68
CA TRP A 86 18.60 4.95 -10.55
C TRP A 86 17.41 4.16 -11.09
N TYR A 87 16.24 4.44 -10.54
CA TYR A 87 14.97 3.91 -11.05
C TYR A 87 13.86 4.95 -10.99
N ARG A 88 12.83 4.77 -11.83
CA ARG A 88 11.61 5.60 -11.80
C ARG A 88 10.78 5.23 -10.58
N HIS A 89 10.79 6.07 -9.57
CA HIS A 89 10.04 5.87 -8.34
C HIS A 89 8.57 6.28 -8.50
N LEU A 90 8.34 7.47 -9.06
CA LEU A 90 7.01 7.97 -9.40
C LEU A 90 7.11 8.63 -10.77
N ALA A 91 6.20 8.32 -11.70
CA ALA A 91 6.27 8.93 -13.03
C ALA A 91 4.89 9.10 -13.66
N LEU A 92 4.74 10.16 -14.46
CA LEU A 92 3.63 10.46 -15.34
C LEU A 92 4.22 10.92 -16.66
N PHE A 93 4.04 10.14 -17.73
CA PHE A 93 4.67 10.42 -19.02
C PHE A 93 3.87 9.88 -20.19
N GLN A 94 4.15 10.38 -21.39
CA GLN A 94 3.44 9.99 -22.60
C GLN A 94 4.23 8.97 -23.41
N THR A 95 3.66 7.80 -23.70
CA THR A 95 4.22 6.86 -24.67
C THR A 95 3.47 6.94 -26.00
N LYS A 96 3.93 6.19 -27.00
CA LYS A 96 3.26 6.08 -28.31
C LYS A 96 1.81 5.56 -28.18
N ILE A 97 1.50 4.87 -27.09
CA ILE A 97 0.21 4.18 -26.89
C ILE A 97 -0.72 5.01 -25.98
N GLY A 98 -0.18 5.93 -25.18
CA GLY A 98 -0.97 6.79 -24.30
C GLY A 98 -0.18 7.28 -23.10
N THR A 99 -0.88 7.77 -22.08
CA THR A 99 -0.28 8.17 -20.81
C THR A 99 0.01 6.96 -19.94
N GLU A 100 1.23 6.87 -19.43
CA GLU A 100 1.65 5.85 -18.48
C GLU A 100 1.94 6.49 -17.12
N VAL A 101 1.73 5.70 -16.06
CA VAL A 101 1.94 6.11 -14.68
C VAL A 101 2.72 5.02 -13.94
N VAL A 102 3.79 5.39 -13.27
CA VAL A 102 4.56 4.55 -12.34
C VAL A 102 4.31 5.07 -10.93
N ARG A 103 4.04 4.18 -9.97
CA ARG A 103 3.73 4.53 -8.58
C ARG A 103 4.52 3.63 -7.64
N SER A 104 5.26 4.24 -6.72
CA SER A 104 5.98 3.57 -5.64
C SER A 104 5.83 4.38 -4.35
N GLN A 105 6.02 3.74 -3.20
CA GLN A 105 6.04 4.39 -1.89
C GLN A 105 7.48 4.61 -1.43
N PRO A 106 7.80 5.73 -0.74
CA PRO A 106 6.89 6.79 -0.28
C PRO A 106 6.53 7.81 -1.38
N ILE A 107 5.39 8.50 -1.24
CA ILE A 107 5.03 9.61 -2.15
C ILE A 107 5.67 10.90 -1.66
N ILE A 108 6.78 11.30 -2.30
CA ILE A 108 7.58 12.44 -1.83
C ILE A 108 7.09 13.80 -2.33
N LEU A 109 6.33 13.84 -3.43
CA LEU A 109 5.80 15.08 -4.00
C LEU A 109 4.30 15.17 -3.71
N GLN A 110 3.85 16.32 -3.24
CA GLN A 110 2.46 16.56 -2.86
C GLN A 110 1.86 17.67 -3.72
N LEU A 111 0.53 17.72 -3.77
CA LEU A 111 -0.21 18.79 -4.42
C LEU A 111 -1.25 19.35 -3.44
N LYS A 112 -1.17 20.62 -3.07
CA LYS A 112 -2.14 21.27 -2.18
C LYS A 112 -2.56 22.60 -2.78
N ASP A 113 -3.86 22.86 -2.83
CA ASP A 113 -4.41 24.10 -3.39
C ASP A 113 -3.86 24.40 -4.80
N ASP A 114 -3.75 23.35 -5.62
CA ASP A 114 -3.17 23.35 -6.99
C ASP A 114 -1.70 23.82 -7.09
N ARG A 115 -0.96 23.74 -5.99
CA ARG A 115 0.49 24.02 -5.95
C ARG A 115 1.26 22.80 -5.51
N PHE A 116 2.35 22.50 -6.21
CA PHE A 116 3.25 21.44 -5.82
C PHE A 116 3.94 21.79 -4.50
N LEU A 117 4.04 20.83 -3.60
CA LEU A 117 4.72 20.95 -2.33
C LEU A 117 5.70 19.81 -2.15
N LEU A 118 6.89 20.15 -1.67
CA LEU A 118 7.88 19.20 -1.23
C LEU A 118 7.89 19.19 0.31
N PRO A 119 7.51 18.09 0.98
CA PRO A 119 7.53 17.98 2.44
C PRO A 119 8.93 18.21 2.99
N ASP A 120 9.01 18.76 4.20
CA ASP A 120 10.30 19.12 4.84
C ASP A 120 11.24 17.92 4.94
N ASP A 121 10.71 16.72 5.20
CA ASP A 121 11.45 15.46 5.27
C ASP A 121 12.26 15.19 3.98
N TYR A 122 11.79 15.65 2.82
CA TYR A 122 12.42 15.39 1.52
C TYR A 122 13.10 16.62 0.89
N LYS A 123 12.99 17.80 1.50
CA LYS A 123 13.55 19.06 0.94
C LYS A 123 15.07 18.98 0.75
N TYR A 124 15.77 18.42 1.72
CA TYR A 124 17.24 18.31 1.67
C TYR A 124 17.72 17.11 0.84
N GLU A 125 16.86 16.11 0.69
CA GLU A 125 17.11 14.86 -0.03
C GLU A 125 16.71 14.90 -1.52
N SER A 126 16.13 16.00 -1.98
CA SER A 126 15.66 16.14 -3.37
C SER A 126 16.37 17.24 -4.14
N ALA A 127 16.73 16.96 -5.38
CA ALA A 127 17.08 17.94 -6.40
C ALA A 127 15.91 18.12 -7.36
N ILE A 128 15.63 19.35 -7.79
CA ILE A 128 14.49 19.67 -8.66
C ILE A 128 15.03 20.18 -9.99
N TYR A 129 14.48 19.68 -11.09
CA TYR A 129 14.77 20.14 -12.42
C TYR A 129 13.48 20.41 -13.17
N ILE A 130 13.36 21.60 -13.78
CA ILE A 130 12.24 22.01 -14.62
C ILE A 130 12.80 22.26 -16.01
N ASP A 131 12.24 21.60 -17.02
CA ASP A 131 12.66 21.70 -18.42
C ASP A 131 14.16 21.44 -18.62
N GLY A 132 14.71 20.50 -17.83
CA GLY A 132 16.12 20.10 -17.87
C GLY A 132 17.08 21.02 -17.12
N GLN A 133 16.61 22.09 -16.48
CA GLN A 133 17.42 23.02 -15.70
C GLN A 133 17.16 22.85 -14.21
N GLU A 134 18.21 22.92 -13.39
CA GLU A 134 18.06 22.90 -11.93
C GLU A 134 17.20 24.08 -11.46
N ALA A 135 16.24 23.81 -10.58
CA ALA A 135 15.25 24.75 -10.13
C ALA A 135 15.10 24.72 -8.61
N SER A 136 14.58 25.81 -8.04
CA SER A 136 14.31 25.91 -6.61
C SER A 136 12.94 25.37 -6.23
N VAL A 137 12.70 25.17 -4.94
CA VAL A 137 11.39 24.75 -4.41
C VAL A 137 10.32 25.81 -4.69
N GLU A 138 10.68 27.10 -4.66
CA GLU A 138 9.76 28.20 -4.97
C GLU A 138 9.36 28.21 -6.45
N ALA A 139 10.20 27.71 -7.35
CA ALA A 139 9.85 27.54 -8.76
C ALA A 139 8.86 26.39 -8.94
N LEU A 140 9.05 25.28 -8.22
CA LEU A 140 8.14 24.14 -8.20
C LEU A 140 6.74 24.54 -7.70
N GLU A 141 6.64 25.32 -6.62
CA GLU A 141 5.38 25.78 -6.04
C GLU A 141 4.56 26.70 -6.98
N LYS A 142 5.22 27.35 -7.94
CA LYS A 142 4.57 28.22 -8.94
C LYS A 142 4.01 27.44 -10.13
N LEU A 143 4.39 26.17 -10.30
CA LEU A 143 3.89 25.36 -11.39
C LEU A 143 2.45 24.92 -11.13
N SER A 144 1.59 25.15 -12.11
CA SER A 144 0.23 24.59 -12.09
C SER A 144 0.24 23.18 -12.72
N PRO A 145 -0.48 22.20 -12.15
CA PRO A 145 -0.57 20.84 -12.67
C PRO A 145 -0.98 20.75 -14.15
N GLU A 146 -1.79 21.70 -14.62
CA GLU A 146 -2.27 21.75 -15.99
C GLU A 146 -1.21 22.07 -17.04
N PHE A 147 -0.13 22.75 -16.66
CA PHE A 147 0.99 23.04 -17.55
C PHE A 147 2.12 22.01 -17.44
N VAL A 148 2.02 21.03 -16.54
CA VAL A 148 2.98 19.93 -16.45
C VAL A 148 2.64 18.89 -17.52
N SER A 149 3.50 18.68 -18.51
CA SER A 149 3.30 17.61 -19.49
C SER A 149 3.77 16.26 -18.96
N GLU A 150 4.93 16.24 -18.32
CA GLU A 150 5.53 15.02 -17.77
C GLU A 150 6.18 15.31 -16.42
N LEU A 151 6.17 14.30 -15.56
CA LEU A 151 6.74 14.36 -14.23
C LEU A 151 7.42 13.04 -13.94
N PHE A 152 8.67 13.09 -13.52
CA PHE A 152 9.43 11.93 -13.06
C PHE A 152 10.04 12.24 -11.71
N ILE A 153 9.99 11.27 -10.83
CA ILE A 153 10.75 11.22 -9.60
C ILE A 153 11.66 10.01 -9.75
N MET A 154 12.94 10.28 -9.89
CA MET A 154 13.97 9.26 -9.91
C MET A 154 14.49 9.07 -8.49
N HIS A 155 14.73 7.83 -8.10
CA HIS A 155 15.35 7.50 -6.83
C HIS A 155 16.60 6.66 -7.08
N GLN A 156 17.66 6.96 -6.32
CA GLN A 156 18.89 6.21 -6.35
C GLN A 156 18.85 5.03 -5.39
N TRP A 157 19.41 3.90 -5.79
CA TRP A 157 19.62 2.77 -4.91
C TRP A 157 20.71 3.07 -3.88
N GLU A 158 20.34 3.14 -2.60
CA GLU A 158 21.22 3.51 -1.49
C GLU A 158 22.38 2.51 -1.24
N ASN A 159 22.23 1.25 -1.66
CA ASN A 159 23.19 0.17 -1.34
C ASN A 159 23.98 -0.36 -2.54
N MET A 160 24.09 0.42 -3.62
CA MET A 160 24.83 0.01 -4.82
C MET A 160 26.29 0.46 -4.74
N ALA A 161 27.24 -0.41 -5.10
CA ALA A 161 28.68 -0.13 -5.03
C ALA A 161 29.14 1.08 -5.88
N TYR A 162 28.34 1.47 -6.88
CA TYR A 162 28.59 2.61 -7.76
C TYR A 162 27.55 3.73 -7.60
N ALA A 163 26.86 3.77 -6.46
CA ALA A 163 25.98 4.89 -6.15
C ALA A 163 26.79 6.19 -6.05
N ASP A 164 26.22 7.26 -6.60
CA ASP A 164 26.80 8.59 -6.53
C ASP A 164 26.46 9.20 -5.17
N ASN A 165 27.41 9.12 -4.24
CA ASN A 165 27.24 9.64 -2.89
C ASN A 165 27.16 11.17 -2.80
N GLN A 166 27.43 11.90 -3.90
CA GLN A 166 27.30 13.36 -3.95
C GLN A 166 25.92 13.79 -4.45
N ALA A 167 25.27 12.95 -5.25
CA ALA A 167 23.92 13.21 -5.71
C ALA A 167 22.92 13.07 -4.56
N LYS A 168 21.92 13.95 -4.55
CA LYS A 168 20.76 13.79 -3.67
C LYS A 168 19.98 12.53 -4.08
N PRO A 169 19.46 11.73 -3.14
CA PRO A 169 18.84 10.44 -3.44
C PRO A 169 17.60 10.55 -4.34
N TYR A 170 16.87 11.66 -4.27
CA TYR A 170 15.72 11.93 -5.13
C TYR A 170 16.01 13.03 -6.17
N GLN A 171 15.61 12.78 -7.42
CA GLN A 171 15.61 13.80 -8.47
C GLN A 171 14.19 13.96 -9.04
N ILE A 172 13.62 15.14 -8.85
CA ILE A 172 12.29 15.53 -9.32
C ILE A 172 12.48 16.26 -10.65
N LEU A 173 12.05 15.63 -11.74
CA LEU A 173 12.25 16.08 -13.11
C LEU A 173 10.89 16.40 -13.72
N ILE A 174 10.65 17.67 -14.05
CA ILE A 174 9.38 18.16 -14.59
C ILE A 174 9.59 18.70 -15.99
N GLN A 175 8.70 18.34 -16.91
CA GLN A 175 8.59 18.96 -18.22
C GLN A 175 7.32 19.81 -18.24
N THR A 176 7.47 21.08 -18.57
CA THR A 176 6.33 21.99 -18.77
C THR A 176 5.90 22.02 -20.23
N SER A 177 4.66 22.45 -20.43
CA SER A 177 4.03 22.69 -21.73
C SER A 177 3.57 24.15 -21.80
N PRO A 178 3.72 24.83 -22.94
CA PRO A 178 3.22 26.20 -23.13
C PRO A 178 1.68 26.27 -23.16
N SER A 179 1.00 25.13 -23.29
CA SER A 179 -0.46 25.04 -23.31
C SER A 179 -0.97 24.02 -22.30
N PRO A 180 -2.19 24.20 -21.75
CA PRO A 180 -2.76 23.25 -20.81
C PRO A 180 -2.87 21.84 -21.40
N VAL A 181 -2.42 20.86 -20.64
CA VAL A 181 -2.42 19.45 -21.04
C VAL A 181 -3.72 18.79 -20.60
N VAL A 182 -4.39 18.10 -21.53
CA VAL A 182 -5.68 17.46 -21.29
C VAL A 182 -5.57 16.39 -20.20
N PHE A 183 -6.43 16.49 -19.17
CA PHE A 183 -6.52 15.52 -18.08
C PHE A 183 -7.34 14.30 -18.48
N ASN A 184 -6.68 13.27 -18.98
CA ASN A 184 -7.26 11.94 -19.08
C ASN A 184 -7.38 11.25 -17.71
N VAL A 185 -7.99 10.06 -17.68
CA VAL A 185 -8.22 9.30 -16.44
C VAL A 185 -6.92 9.05 -15.67
N TYR A 186 -5.82 8.72 -16.35
CA TYR A 186 -4.54 8.45 -15.72
C TYR A 186 -3.91 9.69 -15.09
N ARG A 187 -3.91 10.84 -15.80
CA ARG A 187 -3.49 12.13 -15.24
C ARG A 187 -4.34 12.52 -14.04
N LYS A 188 -5.66 12.41 -14.14
CA LYS A 188 -6.58 12.71 -13.02
C LYS A 188 -6.19 11.90 -11.79
N GLN A 189 -6.12 10.57 -11.92
CA GLN A 189 -5.71 9.70 -10.81
C GLN A 189 -4.32 10.04 -10.25
N PHE A 190 -3.36 10.38 -11.11
CA PHE A 190 -2.02 10.75 -10.68
C PHE A 190 -2.02 12.02 -9.83
N PHE A 191 -2.67 13.08 -10.28
CA PHE A 191 -2.73 14.32 -9.50
C PHE A 191 -3.63 14.20 -8.26
N THR A 192 -4.70 13.41 -8.32
CA THR A 192 -5.50 13.06 -7.14
C THR A 192 -4.66 12.29 -6.10
N LEU A 193 -3.75 11.42 -6.52
CA LEU A 193 -2.79 10.77 -5.62
C LEU A 193 -1.87 11.80 -4.93
N LEU A 194 -1.33 12.78 -5.68
CA LEU A 194 -0.49 13.84 -5.08
C LEU A 194 -1.29 14.70 -4.10
N GLN A 195 -2.57 14.96 -4.38
CA GLN A 195 -3.49 15.66 -3.47
C GLN A 195 -3.76 14.85 -2.20
N ALA A 196 -4.02 13.55 -2.35
CA ALA A 196 -4.22 12.66 -1.22
C ALA A 196 -2.95 12.54 -0.36
N ALA A 197 -1.76 12.56 -0.98
CA ALA A 197 -0.48 12.55 -0.28
C ALA A 197 -0.25 13.82 0.57
N ALA A 198 -0.89 14.95 0.24
CA ALA A 198 -0.87 16.14 1.08
C ALA A 198 -1.69 15.99 2.38
N LEU A 199 -2.61 15.02 2.43
CA LEU A 199 -3.50 14.74 3.57
C LEU A 199 -3.13 13.46 4.32
N SER A 200 -2.34 12.58 3.71
CA SER A 200 -2.02 11.25 4.20
C SER A 200 -0.56 10.87 3.94
N LYS A 201 0.06 10.25 4.95
CA LYS A 201 1.34 9.57 4.80
C LYS A 201 1.23 8.28 3.97
N HIS A 202 0.04 7.66 3.95
CA HIS A 202 -0.24 6.39 3.30
C HIS A 202 -1.41 6.52 2.31
N PRO A 203 -1.30 7.35 1.27
CA PRO A 203 -2.41 7.61 0.34
C PRO A 203 -2.83 6.37 -0.45
N LEU A 204 -1.99 5.34 -0.55
CA LEU A 204 -2.33 4.05 -1.16
C LEU A 204 -2.94 3.05 -0.17
N GLY A 205 -3.16 3.47 1.08
CA GLY A 205 -3.64 2.65 2.18
C GLY A 205 -2.51 1.94 2.92
N GLU A 206 -2.79 1.62 4.19
CA GLU A 206 -1.92 0.83 5.06
C GLU A 206 -2.76 0.16 6.15
N THR A 207 -2.29 -0.98 6.65
CA THR A 207 -2.97 -1.73 7.70
C THR A 207 -2.03 -1.95 8.88
N PHE A 208 -2.54 -1.77 10.10
CA PHE A 208 -1.83 -2.10 11.32
C PHE A 208 -2.62 -3.10 12.15
N SER A 209 -1.90 -3.89 12.93
CA SER A 209 -2.48 -4.86 13.86
C SER A 209 -1.78 -4.73 15.20
N PHE A 210 -2.58 -4.66 16.26
CA PHE A 210 -2.12 -4.59 17.64
C PHE A 210 -2.73 -5.74 18.43
N ASN A 211 -1.90 -6.49 19.14
CA ASN A 211 -2.35 -7.27 20.28
C ASN A 211 -2.49 -6.36 21.53
N MET A 212 -3.02 -6.87 22.63
CA MET A 212 -3.22 -6.10 23.87
C MET A 212 -1.97 -5.35 24.35
N ASN A 213 -0.80 -6.00 24.38
CA ASN A 213 0.44 -5.38 24.88
C ASN A 213 0.91 -4.29 23.92
N GLN A 214 0.88 -4.56 22.63
CA GLN A 214 1.19 -3.56 21.59
C GLN A 214 0.22 -2.38 21.63
N LEU A 215 -1.04 -2.61 21.97
CA LEU A 215 -2.03 -1.56 22.11
C LEU A 215 -1.78 -0.71 23.37
N LEU A 216 -1.41 -1.32 24.49
CA LEU A 216 -1.00 -0.60 25.70
C LEU A 216 0.20 0.30 25.42
N GLU A 217 1.21 -0.23 24.73
CA GLU A 217 2.38 0.53 24.29
C GLU A 217 2.00 1.65 23.31
N ALA A 218 1.22 1.33 22.27
CA ALA A 218 0.77 2.30 21.28
C ALA A 218 -0.04 3.46 21.91
N THR A 219 -0.93 3.15 22.85
CA THR A 219 -1.70 4.18 23.56
C THR A 219 -0.85 4.98 24.54
N PHE A 220 0.20 4.40 25.12
CA PHE A 220 1.16 5.10 25.97
C PHE A 220 2.02 6.10 25.17
N PHE A 221 2.52 5.70 24.00
CA PHE A 221 3.31 6.58 23.12
C PHE A 221 2.47 7.43 22.17
N HIS A 222 1.14 7.47 22.34
CA HIS A 222 0.22 8.21 21.48
C HIS A 222 0.34 7.89 19.98
N ASN A 223 0.61 6.62 19.65
CA ASN A 223 0.70 6.16 18.27
C ASN A 223 -0.67 6.26 17.60
N LYS A 224 -0.77 7.19 16.65
CA LYS A 224 -1.99 7.52 15.91
C LYS A 224 -2.47 6.41 14.96
N ASN A 225 -1.58 5.48 14.59
CA ASN A 225 -1.92 4.35 13.74
C ASN A 225 -2.89 3.38 14.42
N ALA A 226 -2.99 3.41 15.76
CA ALA A 226 -3.99 2.65 16.50
C ALA A 226 -5.40 3.26 16.43
N LEU A 227 -5.55 4.50 15.96
CA LEU A 227 -6.80 5.30 15.89
C LEU A 227 -7.51 5.55 17.24
N VAL A 228 -7.10 4.86 18.29
CA VAL A 228 -7.64 4.94 19.64
C VAL A 228 -6.59 5.38 20.64
N GLU A 229 -7.06 6.01 21.71
CA GLU A 229 -6.31 6.28 22.92
C GLU A 229 -6.92 5.54 24.11
N ARG A 230 -6.13 5.41 25.16
CA ARG A 230 -6.57 4.87 26.44
C ARG A 230 -7.07 6.00 27.34
N THR A 231 -8.28 5.84 27.86
CA THR A 231 -8.88 6.72 28.87
C THR A 231 -8.31 6.44 30.27
N LYS A 232 -8.57 7.35 31.22
CA LYS A 232 -8.16 7.19 32.62
C LYS A 232 -8.68 5.90 33.25
N ASP A 233 -9.88 5.46 32.86
CA ASP A 233 -10.53 4.26 33.36
C ASP A 233 -10.14 2.99 32.58
N GLU A 234 -9.00 2.99 31.88
CA GLU A 234 -8.48 1.89 31.05
C GLU A 234 -9.36 1.46 29.85
N HIS A 235 -10.37 2.24 29.48
CA HIS A 235 -11.19 1.98 28.29
C HIS A 235 -10.62 2.68 27.05
N LEU A 236 -11.02 2.23 25.87
CA LEU A 236 -10.60 2.82 24.61
C LEU A 236 -11.47 4.02 24.21
N ARG A 237 -10.89 4.98 23.50
CA ARG A 237 -11.62 6.10 22.88
C ARG A 237 -10.98 6.40 21.53
N ILE A 238 -11.77 6.60 20.48
CA ILE A 238 -11.23 7.07 19.20
C ILE A 238 -10.71 8.51 19.35
N TYR A 239 -9.52 8.80 18.81
CA TYR A 239 -8.99 10.16 18.75
C TYR A 239 -9.98 11.10 18.06
N ASP A 240 -10.08 12.33 18.54
CA ASP A 240 -11.08 13.29 18.07
C ASP A 240 -10.98 13.59 16.57
N GLU A 241 -9.76 13.58 16.02
CA GLU A 241 -9.48 13.79 14.60
C GLU A 241 -10.01 12.69 13.66
N TYR A 242 -10.25 11.48 14.17
CA TYR A 242 -10.70 10.33 13.36
C TYR A 242 -12.19 10.06 13.45
N LYS A 243 -12.90 10.65 14.42
CA LYS A 243 -14.30 10.31 14.73
C LYS A 243 -15.26 10.42 13.53
N THR A 244 -15.03 11.36 12.63
CA THR A 244 -15.88 11.59 11.45
C THR A 244 -15.42 10.83 10.22
N THR A 245 -14.23 10.23 10.25
CA THR A 245 -13.58 9.60 9.10
C THR A 245 -13.29 8.12 9.33
N VAL A 246 -13.74 7.53 10.43
CA VAL A 246 -13.54 6.13 10.77
C VAL A 246 -14.84 5.33 10.76
N GLU A 247 -14.79 4.15 10.18
CA GLU A 247 -15.82 3.12 10.29
C GLU A 247 -15.39 2.08 11.33
N VAL A 248 -16.28 1.73 12.25
CA VAL A 248 -15.91 0.98 13.46
C VAL A 248 -16.66 -0.33 13.52
N PHE A 249 -15.93 -1.39 13.83
CA PHE A 249 -16.45 -2.74 14.03
C PHE A 249 -15.97 -3.32 15.35
N ILE A 250 -16.88 -3.84 16.18
CA ILE A 250 -16.54 -4.62 17.38
C ILE A 250 -17.03 -6.05 17.15
N ASN A 251 -16.12 -7.02 17.19
CA ASN A 251 -16.39 -8.43 16.86
C ASN A 251 -17.11 -8.58 15.50
N ASN A 252 -16.67 -7.84 14.49
CA ASN A 252 -17.25 -7.76 13.14
C ASN A 252 -18.69 -7.22 13.06
N LEU A 253 -19.21 -6.62 14.13
CA LEU A 253 -20.47 -5.90 14.12
C LEU A 253 -20.22 -4.40 13.94
N PRO A 254 -20.89 -3.72 13.00
CA PRO A 254 -20.73 -2.27 12.83
C PRO A 254 -21.28 -1.54 14.06
N VAL A 255 -20.52 -0.59 14.57
CA VAL A 255 -20.86 0.18 15.78
C VAL A 255 -20.52 1.66 15.59
N THR A 256 -20.93 2.50 16.54
CA THR A 256 -20.59 3.91 16.54
C THR A 256 -19.26 4.17 17.27
N PRO A 257 -18.58 5.30 16.99
CA PRO A 257 -17.41 5.74 17.76
C PRO A 257 -17.64 5.86 19.28
N ALA A 258 -18.90 6.03 19.72
CA ALA A 258 -19.24 6.11 21.14
C ALA A 258 -19.15 4.74 21.82
N ASP A 259 -19.48 3.66 21.11
CA ASP A 259 -19.48 2.28 21.63
C ASP A 259 -18.07 1.77 21.92
N VAL A 260 -17.03 2.33 21.29
CA VAL A 260 -15.63 2.00 21.60
C VAL A 260 -15.28 2.25 23.06
N LYS A 261 -15.95 3.21 23.71
CA LYS A 261 -15.76 3.52 25.13
C LYS A 261 -16.18 2.41 26.08
N THR A 262 -16.96 1.43 25.62
CA THR A 262 -17.33 0.27 26.43
C THR A 262 -16.27 -0.83 26.40
N VAL A 263 -15.25 -0.71 25.55
CA VAL A 263 -14.19 -1.72 25.43
C VAL A 263 -13.05 -1.38 26.38
N HIS A 264 -12.84 -2.26 27.36
CA HIS A 264 -11.67 -2.18 28.24
C HIS A 264 -10.42 -2.67 27.49
N VAL A 265 -9.28 -1.99 27.63
CA VAL A 265 -8.04 -2.30 26.88
C VAL A 265 -7.59 -3.76 27.06
N ARG A 266 -7.75 -4.31 28.27
CA ARG A 266 -7.41 -5.71 28.60
C ARG A 266 -8.39 -6.75 28.04
N GLU A 267 -9.54 -6.33 27.53
CA GLU A 267 -10.47 -7.23 26.84
C GLU A 267 -10.14 -7.33 25.36
N VAL A 268 -9.26 -6.48 24.82
CA VAL A 268 -8.85 -6.56 23.41
C VAL A 268 -8.01 -7.82 23.17
N ALA A 269 -8.47 -8.65 22.26
CA ALA A 269 -7.72 -9.77 21.71
C ALA A 269 -6.79 -9.27 20.59
N ARG A 270 -7.40 -8.59 19.62
CA ARG A 270 -6.75 -7.96 18.47
C ARG A 270 -7.47 -6.65 18.14
N LEU A 271 -6.69 -5.67 17.72
CA LEU A 271 -7.18 -4.44 17.13
C LEU A 271 -6.52 -4.28 15.77
N TYR A 272 -7.33 -4.18 14.72
CA TYR A 272 -6.88 -3.92 13.37
C TYR A 272 -7.31 -2.52 12.96
N THR A 273 -6.39 -1.78 12.37
CA THR A 273 -6.70 -0.51 11.73
C THR A 273 -6.32 -0.59 10.27
N LYS A 274 -7.10 0.08 9.43
CA LYS A 274 -6.82 0.19 8.02
C LYS A 274 -7.09 1.62 7.58
N GLU A 275 -6.09 2.25 6.99
CA GLU A 275 -6.29 3.39 6.13
C GLU A 275 -6.69 2.89 4.75
N ARG A 276 -7.85 3.33 4.26
CA ARG A 276 -8.30 2.99 2.90
C ARG A 276 -7.42 3.72 1.88
N PRO A 277 -7.28 3.16 0.67
CA PRO A 277 -6.62 3.87 -0.42
C PRO A 277 -7.41 5.11 -0.86
N TYR A 278 -6.72 6.12 -1.38
CA TYR A 278 -7.32 7.41 -1.76
C TYR A 278 -8.47 7.27 -2.77
N TYR A 279 -8.42 6.27 -3.65
CA TYR A 279 -9.46 6.06 -4.64
C TYR A 279 -10.80 5.59 -4.03
N GLU A 280 -10.86 5.32 -2.71
CA GLU A 280 -12.09 5.03 -1.98
C GLU A 280 -12.57 6.23 -1.17
N TRP A 281 -11.71 6.87 -0.37
CA TRP A 281 -12.10 7.94 0.55
C TRP A 281 -11.94 9.35 0.00
N PHE A 282 -11.11 9.55 -1.02
CA PHE A 282 -10.83 10.85 -1.64
C PHE A 282 -11.54 10.98 -2.99
N ARG A 283 -12.80 10.52 -3.04
CA ARG A 283 -13.67 10.63 -4.21
C ARG A 283 -14.66 11.77 -4.06
N ALA A 284 -14.97 12.46 -5.15
CA ALA A 284 -15.93 13.56 -5.16
C ALA A 284 -17.40 13.09 -5.15
N ASP A 285 -17.69 11.89 -5.66
CA ASP A 285 -19.04 11.38 -5.89
C ASP A 285 -19.62 10.66 -4.66
N SER A 286 -18.85 9.79 -4.04
CA SER A 286 -19.27 9.00 -2.87
C SER A 286 -18.04 8.58 -2.05
N PRO A 287 -17.50 9.48 -1.21
CA PRO A 287 -16.34 9.17 -0.38
C PRO A 287 -16.73 8.19 0.73
N SER A 288 -15.99 7.07 0.83
CA SER A 288 -16.04 6.21 2.01
C SER A 288 -15.28 6.86 3.18
N PRO A 289 -15.58 6.53 4.45
CA PRO A 289 -14.73 6.91 5.58
C PRO A 289 -13.27 6.51 5.33
N ARG A 290 -12.31 7.37 5.63
CA ARG A 290 -10.88 7.13 5.35
C ARG A 290 -10.30 5.94 6.11
N PHE A 291 -10.77 5.70 7.33
CA PHE A 291 -10.22 4.67 8.21
C PHE A 291 -11.25 3.60 8.53
N GLU A 292 -10.76 2.39 8.81
CA GLU A 292 -11.50 1.29 9.41
C GLU A 292 -10.83 0.90 10.72
N LEU A 293 -11.63 0.65 11.76
CA LEU A 293 -11.19 0.17 13.07
C LEU A 293 -11.96 -1.10 13.41
N HIS A 294 -11.25 -2.22 13.52
CA HIS A 294 -11.83 -3.50 13.94
C HIS A 294 -11.27 -3.89 15.30
N ILE A 295 -12.14 -4.14 16.26
CA ILE A 295 -11.77 -4.55 17.62
C ILE A 295 -12.36 -5.93 17.87
N GLU A 296 -11.50 -6.91 18.10
CA GLU A 296 -11.88 -8.24 18.57
C GLU A 296 -11.72 -8.30 20.10
N THR A 297 -12.77 -8.68 20.81
CA THR A 297 -12.79 -8.71 22.28
C THR A 297 -12.81 -10.14 22.81
N THR A 298 -12.14 -10.37 23.94
CA THR A 298 -12.22 -11.58 24.77
C THR A 298 -12.62 -11.17 26.19
N PRO A 299 -13.92 -11.15 26.53
CA PRO A 299 -14.44 -10.56 27.77
C PRO A 299 -13.89 -11.18 29.06
N LYS A 300 -13.43 -12.44 29.01
CA LYS A 300 -12.88 -13.13 30.19
C LYS A 300 -11.40 -12.82 30.46
N ARG A 301 -10.74 -12.07 29.57
CA ARG A 301 -9.29 -11.78 29.65
C ARG A 301 -8.95 -10.78 30.76
N ALA A 302 -9.76 -9.73 30.94
CA ALA A 302 -9.53 -8.71 31.98
C ALA A 302 -9.44 -9.30 33.41
N LYS A 303 -10.18 -10.38 33.69
CA LYS A 303 -10.16 -11.09 34.98
C LYS A 303 -8.99 -12.06 35.15
N ARG A 304 -8.33 -12.47 34.06
CA ARG A 304 -7.24 -13.46 34.07
C ARG A 304 -5.87 -12.83 34.28
N ASP A 305 -5.67 -11.63 33.73
CA ASP A 305 -4.36 -10.95 33.71
C ASP A 305 -4.14 -9.99 34.91
N SER A 306 -5.03 -9.99 35.91
CA SER A 306 -4.85 -9.18 37.14
C SER A 306 -3.70 -9.67 38.05
N SER A 307 -2.96 -10.71 37.65
CA SER A 307 -1.88 -11.34 38.42
C SER A 307 -0.48 -11.26 37.79
N TYR A 308 -0.31 -10.64 36.62
CA TYR A 308 1.02 -10.48 36.00
C TYR A 308 1.37 -9.01 35.79
N TYR A 309 1.93 -8.39 36.82
CA TYR A 309 2.79 -7.23 36.63
C TYR A 309 4.10 -7.70 35.99
N VAL A 310 4.23 -7.56 34.68
CA VAL A 310 5.55 -7.63 34.03
C VAL A 310 6.21 -6.28 34.26
N PHE A 311 6.95 -6.18 35.36
CA PHE A 311 7.99 -5.16 35.49
C PHE A 311 9.01 -5.40 34.37
N SER A 312 9.18 -4.43 33.47
CA SER A 312 10.34 -4.41 32.58
C SER A 312 11.60 -4.27 33.44
N PRO A 313 12.63 -5.13 33.29
CA PRO A 313 13.87 -5.00 34.06
C PRO A 313 14.72 -3.78 33.65
N PHE A 314 14.26 -2.95 32.71
CA PHE A 314 15.02 -1.82 32.17
C PHE A 314 14.56 -0.44 32.67
N TYR A 315 13.56 -0.35 33.55
CA TYR A 315 13.16 0.91 34.18
C TYR A 315 13.41 0.87 35.69
N THR A 316 14.67 1.08 36.07
CA THR A 316 15.05 1.59 37.39
C THR A 316 15.59 3.00 37.19
N GLY A 317 14.69 3.97 37.16
CA GLY A 317 15.02 5.39 37.23
C GLY A 317 14.15 6.00 38.32
N ASP A 318 14.78 6.37 39.42
CA ASP A 318 14.17 6.88 40.65
C ASP A 318 13.29 8.13 40.40
N PHE A 319 12.16 8.18 41.10
CA PHE A 319 11.28 9.35 41.25
C PHE A 319 11.78 10.31 42.32
#